data_AF-A0A927W2B0-F1
#
_entry.id   AF-A0A927W2B0-F1
#
_cell.length_a   1.000
_cell.length_b   1.000
_cell.length_c   1.000
_cell.angle_alpha   90.00
_cell.angle_beta   90.00
_cell.angle_gamma   90.00
#
_symmetry.space_group_name_H-M   'P 1'
#
loop_
_entity.id
_entity.type
_entity.pdbx_description
1 polymer ?
#
loop_
_entity_poly.entity_id
_entity_poly.type
_entity_poly.pdbx_seq_one_letter_code
_entity_poly.pdbx_strand_id
1 'polypeptide(L)'
;MDLSLMEKFADPALFDSLSTGEKTTGALITTCMGMGITFIVLILLWAVIYVMAKIVAKAEGTFASKQSLSMAAQAKGQGYTEKSGTEDAELVAAITAAITVYEGNSGLSAGSFVVRRITRISGNAWGNAGRTECLDSRKF
;
A
#
# COMPACT_ATOMS: atom_id res chain seq x y z
N MET A 1 25.49 28.12 26.98
CA MET A 1 26.39 27.08 26.46
C MET A 1 26.26 25.85 27.37
N ASP A 2 25.07 25.33 27.63
CA ASP A 2 24.23 24.53 26.70
C ASP A 2 24.93 23.28 26.15
N LEU A 3 25.66 22.57 27.00
CA LEU A 3 25.79 21.12 26.98
C LEU A 3 25.87 20.74 28.47
N SER A 4 24.94 20.00 29.07
CA SER A 4 24.58 18.64 28.67
C SER A 4 23.29 18.18 29.39
N LEU A 5 22.12 18.61 28.89
CA LEU A 5 20.87 17.87 29.14
C LEU A 5 21.05 16.37 28.77
N MET A 6 21.95 16.11 27.82
CA MET A 6 22.38 14.81 27.34
C MET A 6 23.29 14.03 28.31
N GLU A 7 24.04 14.66 29.23
CA GLU A 7 24.73 13.95 30.33
C GLU A 7 23.72 13.57 31.43
N LYS A 8 22.75 14.44 31.70
CA LYS A 8 21.69 14.18 32.68
C LYS A 8 20.74 13.04 32.29
N PHE A 9 20.67 12.71 31.00
CA PHE A 9 20.00 11.51 30.46
C PHE A 9 20.97 10.33 30.22
N ALA A 10 22.29 10.56 30.25
CA ALA A 10 23.31 9.50 30.12
C ALA A 10 23.69 8.86 31.47
N ASP A 11 23.36 9.51 32.60
CA ASP A 11 23.52 8.94 33.94
C ASP A 11 22.33 8.02 34.30
N PRO A 12 22.50 6.68 34.33
CA PRO A 12 21.45 5.76 34.76
C PRO A 12 21.05 5.93 36.23
N ALA A 13 21.87 6.64 37.02
CA ALA A 13 21.65 6.89 38.45
C ALA A 13 20.54 7.94 38.72
N LEU A 14 20.26 8.87 37.78
CA LEU A 14 19.09 9.77 37.89
C LEU A 14 17.82 9.16 37.30
N PHE A 15 17.93 8.04 36.57
CA PHE A 15 16.75 7.26 36.18
C PHE A 15 16.12 6.55 37.39
N ASP A 16 16.94 6.19 38.40
CA ASP A 16 16.48 5.53 39.62
C ASP A 16 16.00 6.52 40.71
N SER A 17 16.33 7.80 40.58
CA SER A 17 15.94 8.85 41.54
C SER A 17 14.66 9.61 41.17
N LEU A 18 14.11 9.42 39.97
CA LEU A 18 12.78 9.95 39.60
C LEU A 18 11.76 8.83 39.71
N SER A 19 10.75 9.05 40.54
CA SER A 19 9.65 8.13 40.79
C SER A 19 9.00 7.68 39.47
N THR A 20 8.57 6.43 39.41
CA THR A 20 7.87 5.85 38.23
C THR A 20 6.75 6.77 37.73
N GLY A 21 6.11 7.53 38.63
CA GLY A 21 5.06 8.50 38.31
C GLY A 21 5.50 9.65 37.39
N GLU A 22 6.72 10.18 37.52
CA GLU A 22 7.21 11.26 36.67
C GLU A 22 7.53 10.76 35.26
N LYS A 23 8.04 9.53 35.16
CA LYS A 23 8.30 8.85 33.88
C LYS A 23 7.00 8.50 33.15
N THR A 24 6.01 7.99 33.87
CA THR A 24 4.69 7.70 33.30
C THR A 24 3.98 8.97 32.87
N THR A 25 4.13 10.07 33.61
CA THR A 25 3.57 11.38 33.21
C THR A 25 4.23 11.91 31.95
N GLY A 26 5.57 11.86 31.85
CA GLY A 26 6.29 12.24 30.64
C GLY A 26 5.91 11.39 29.43
N ALA A 27 5.82 10.06 29.60
CA ALA A 27 5.39 9.14 28.55
C ALA A 27 3.94 9.39 28.11
N LEU A 28 3.03 9.62 29.06
CA LEU A 28 1.62 9.92 28.80
C LEU A 28 1.46 11.18 27.95
N ILE A 29 2.24 12.23 28.26
CA ILE A 29 2.21 13.49 27.51
C ILE A 29 2.66 13.25 26.07
N THR A 30 3.75 12.53 25.84
CA THR A 30 4.22 12.22 24.49
C THR A 30 3.23 11.34 23.72
N THR A 31 2.59 10.37 24.36
CA THR A 31 1.54 9.55 23.73
C THR A 31 0.31 10.39 23.40
N CYS A 32 -0.15 11.25 24.30
CA CYS A 32 -1.30 12.12 24.07
C CYS A 32 -1.01 13.12 22.94
N MET A 33 0.21 13.66 22.90
CA MET A 33 0.64 14.55 21.82
C MET A 33 0.75 13.82 20.48
N GLY A 34 1.29 12.59 20.46
CA GLY A 34 1.37 11.73 19.28
C GLY A 34 0.01 11.19 18.78
N MET A 35 -0.87 10.81 19.70
CA MET A 35 -2.23 10.37 19.39
C MET A 35 -3.11 11.56 18.96
N GLY A 36 -2.91 12.73 19.56
CA GLY A 36 -3.60 13.96 19.18
C GLY A 36 -3.23 14.43 17.78
N ILE A 37 -1.94 14.50 17.43
CA ILE A 37 -1.51 14.92 16.09
C ILE A 37 -2.04 13.97 15.00
N THR A 38 -1.99 12.66 15.24
CA THR A 38 -2.53 11.68 14.28
C THR A 38 -4.05 11.82 14.14
N PHE A 39 -4.78 12.03 15.24
CA PHE A 39 -6.22 12.28 15.20
C PHE A 39 -6.59 13.54 14.39
N ILE A 40 -5.85 14.63 14.58
CA ILE A 40 -6.04 15.88 13.81
C ILE A 40 -5.77 15.65 12.32
N VAL A 41 -4.69 14.93 11.97
CA VAL A 41 -4.35 14.62 10.57
C VAL A 41 -5.46 13.80 9.90
N LEU A 42 -6.03 12.81 10.60
CA LEU A 42 -7.13 12.00 10.06
C LEU A 42 -8.38 12.86 9.81
N ILE A 43 -8.72 13.78 10.73
CA ILE A 43 -9.85 14.71 10.54
C ILE A 43 -9.60 15.63 9.35
N LEU A 44 -8.38 16.16 9.20
CA LEU A 44 -8.03 17.01 8.07
C LEU A 44 -8.11 16.27 6.74
N LEU A 45 -7.61 15.03 6.65
CA LEU A 45 -7.75 14.20 5.45
C LEU A 45 -9.21 13.94 5.11
N TRP A 46 -10.03 13.59 6.11
CA TRP A 46 -11.47 13.41 5.91
C TRP A 46 -12.15 14.69 5.42
N ALA A 47 -11.85 15.84 6.04
CA ALA A 47 -12.39 17.13 5.66
C ALA A 47 -11.99 17.54 4.23
N VAL A 48 -10.73 17.32 3.83
CA VAL A 48 -10.25 17.61 2.47
C VAL A 48 -10.97 16.76 1.43
N ILE A 49 -11.11 15.45 1.68
CA ILE A 49 -11.84 14.54 0.79
C ILE A 49 -13.31 14.97 0.71
N TYR A 50 -13.94 15.32 1.84
CA TYR A 50 -15.34 15.77 1.88
C TYR A 50 -15.56 17.09 1.11
N VAL A 51 -14.65 18.06 1.25
CA VAL A 51 -14.73 19.33 0.53
C VAL A 51 -14.55 19.12 -0.98
N MET A 52 -13.56 18.32 -1.38
CA MET A 52 -13.36 17.94 -2.79
C MET A 52 -14.59 17.22 -3.35
N ALA A 53 -15.11 16.22 -2.63
CA ALA A 53 -16.31 15.48 -3.02
C ALA A 53 -17.55 16.40 -3.13
N LYS A 54 -17.72 17.36 -2.21
CA LYS A 54 -18.84 18.32 -2.27
C LYS A 54 -18.69 19.32 -3.42
N ILE A 55 -17.47 19.77 -3.72
CA ILE A 55 -17.21 20.67 -4.85
C ILE A 55 -17.46 19.94 -6.18
N VAL A 56 -16.97 18.71 -6.30
CA VAL A 56 -17.20 17.85 -7.47
C VAL A 56 -18.69 17.50 -7.60
N ALA A 57 -19.36 17.06 -6.53
CA ALA A 57 -20.81 16.79 -6.55
C ALA A 57 -21.66 18.02 -6.92
N LYS A 58 -21.20 19.23 -6.57
CA LYS A 58 -21.84 20.49 -6.96
C LYS A 58 -21.59 20.86 -8.43
N ALA A 59 -20.54 20.33 -9.06
CA ALA A 59 -20.35 20.33 -10.51
C ALA A 59 -21.10 19.16 -11.21
N GLU A 60 -21.44 18.10 -10.48
CA GLU A 60 -22.12 16.88 -10.97
C GLU A 60 -23.64 16.89 -10.82
N GLY A 61 -24.25 18.01 -10.40
CA GLY A 61 -25.67 18.26 -10.65
C GLY A 61 -26.05 18.15 -12.15
N THR A 62 -25.06 18.07 -13.05
CA THR A 62 -25.21 17.83 -14.49
C THR A 62 -24.76 16.41 -14.93
N PHE A 63 -24.13 15.60 -14.06
CA PHE A 63 -23.53 14.31 -14.45
C PHE A 63 -24.15 13.07 -13.82
N ALA A 64 -25.11 13.21 -12.90
CA ALA A 64 -25.98 12.10 -12.48
C ALA A 64 -26.84 11.51 -13.63
N SER A 65 -26.88 12.17 -14.81
CA SER A 65 -27.56 11.67 -16.01
C SER A 65 -26.71 10.73 -16.89
N LYS A 66 -25.38 10.67 -16.69
CA LYS A 66 -24.48 9.86 -17.55
C LYS A 66 -24.14 8.48 -17.02
N GLN A 67 -24.81 8.02 -15.97
CA GLN A 67 -24.76 6.61 -15.54
C GLN A 67 -25.49 5.67 -16.54
N SER A 68 -26.21 6.17 -17.55
CA SER A 68 -26.97 5.34 -18.50
C SER A 68 -26.46 5.27 -19.95
N LEU A 69 -25.53 6.13 -20.37
CA LEU A 69 -25.13 6.23 -21.80
C LEU A 69 -23.75 5.62 -22.14
N SER A 70 -22.95 5.24 -21.15
CA SER A 70 -21.63 4.63 -21.40
C SER A 70 -21.66 3.10 -21.53
N MET A 71 -22.85 2.49 -21.71
CA MET A 71 -23.00 1.07 -22.05
C MET A 71 -23.09 0.79 -23.56
N ALA A 72 -23.19 1.83 -24.41
CA ALA A 72 -23.46 1.64 -25.85
C ALA A 72 -22.29 1.96 -26.80
N ALA A 73 -21.15 2.48 -26.30
CA ALA A 73 -20.09 3.02 -27.18
C ALA A 73 -18.84 2.15 -27.35
N GLN A 74 -18.66 1.07 -26.57
CA GLN A 74 -17.53 0.15 -26.76
C GLN A 74 -17.94 -1.05 -27.63
N ALA A 75 -18.39 -0.75 -28.84
CA ALA A 75 -18.68 -1.74 -29.88
C ALA A 75 -17.93 -1.38 -31.17
N LYS A 76 -16.59 -1.31 -31.13
CA LYS A 76 -15.73 -1.52 -32.32
C LYS A 76 -14.24 -1.52 -31.97
N GLY A 77 -13.56 -2.63 -32.23
CA GLY A 77 -12.10 -2.75 -32.15
C GLY A 77 -11.65 -4.19 -31.99
N GLN A 78 -11.48 -4.88 -33.12
CA GLN A 78 -11.12 -6.30 -33.27
C GLN A 78 -9.86 -6.76 -32.54
N GLY A 79 -9.88 -8.05 -32.12
CA GLY A 79 -8.69 -8.91 -32.21
C GLY A 79 -8.47 -9.82 -31.01
N TYR A 80 -8.92 -11.08 -31.13
CA TYR A 80 -8.68 -12.20 -30.21
C TYR A 80 -9.28 -12.09 -28.81
N THR A 81 -10.55 -12.50 -28.73
CA THR A 81 -11.17 -12.97 -27.50
C THR A 81 -10.56 -14.33 -27.13
N GLU A 82 -9.45 -14.32 -26.40
CA GLU A 82 -9.18 -15.39 -25.44
C GLU A 82 -9.64 -14.89 -24.07
N LYS A 83 -10.38 -15.75 -23.41
CA LYS A 83 -11.22 -15.48 -22.26
C LYS A 83 -10.37 -15.22 -21.00
N SER A 84 -9.67 -14.09 -20.92
CA SER A 84 -9.18 -13.59 -19.64
C SER A 84 -10.23 -12.61 -19.11
N GLY A 85 -10.95 -13.01 -18.07
CA GLY A 85 -11.90 -12.13 -17.42
C GLY A 85 -11.22 -10.83 -17.01
N THR A 86 -12.00 -9.76 -16.87
CA THR A 86 -11.54 -8.41 -16.51
C THR A 86 -10.57 -8.38 -15.30
N GLU A 87 -10.61 -9.41 -14.44
CA GLU A 87 -9.69 -9.61 -13.30
C GLU A 87 -8.20 -9.77 -13.69
N ASP A 88 -7.90 -10.32 -14.87
CA ASP A 88 -6.51 -10.59 -15.26
C ASP A 88 -5.84 -9.36 -15.89
N ALA A 89 -6.59 -8.33 -16.27
CA ALA A 89 -6.04 -7.09 -16.85
C ALA A 89 -5.17 -6.32 -15.84
N GLU A 90 -5.62 -6.27 -14.59
CA GLU A 90 -4.85 -5.67 -13.49
C GLU A 90 -3.56 -6.46 -13.21
N LEU A 91 -3.63 -7.79 -13.26
CA LEU A 91 -2.46 -8.66 -13.11
C LEU A 91 -1.45 -8.45 -14.25
N VAL A 92 -1.92 -8.38 -15.51
CA VAL A 92 -1.07 -8.11 -16.67
C VAL A 92 -0.41 -6.74 -16.55
N ALA A 93 -1.14 -5.71 -16.13
CA ALA A 93 -0.60 -4.37 -15.93
C ALA A 93 0.46 -4.34 -14.82
N ALA A 94 0.20 -4.98 -13.68
CA ALA A 94 1.15 -5.07 -12.57
C ALA A 94 2.43 -5.84 -12.94
N ILE A 95 2.29 -6.97 -13.63
CA ILE A 95 3.44 -7.76 -14.13
C ILE A 95 4.24 -6.93 -15.14
N THR A 96 3.55 -6.23 -16.06
CA THR A 96 4.20 -5.36 -17.05
C THR A 96 4.97 -4.23 -16.37
N ALA A 97 4.36 -3.54 -15.42
CA ALA A 97 5.01 -2.49 -14.65
C ALA A 97 6.24 -3.02 -13.90
N ALA A 98 6.11 -4.15 -13.18
CA ALA A 98 7.20 -4.76 -12.43
C ALA A 98 8.40 -5.14 -13.32
N ILE A 99 8.15 -5.74 -14.48
CA ILE A 99 9.20 -6.09 -15.45
C ILE A 99 9.84 -4.82 -16.02
N THR A 100 9.06 -3.81 -16.43
CA THR A 100 9.62 -2.56 -16.97
C THR A 100 10.49 -1.81 -15.96
N VAL A 101 10.17 -1.89 -14.66
CA VAL A 101 11.01 -1.31 -13.60
C VAL A 101 12.27 -2.14 -13.38
N TYR A 102 12.15 -3.47 -13.31
CA TYR A 102 13.30 -4.37 -13.12
C TYR A 102 14.29 -4.29 -14.28
N GLU A 103 13.79 -4.27 -15.52
CA GLU A 103 14.58 -4.16 -16.76
C GLU A 103 14.79 -2.70 -17.20
N GLY A 104 14.54 -1.73 -16.31
CA GLY A 104 14.58 -0.29 -16.63
C GLY A 104 15.92 0.21 -17.17
N ASN A 105 16.99 -0.58 -17.04
CA ASN A 105 18.32 -0.29 -17.59
C ASN A 105 18.66 -1.11 -18.86
N SER A 106 17.81 -2.07 -19.25
CA SER A 106 17.98 -2.95 -20.41
C SER A 106 17.19 -2.47 -21.65
N GLY A 107 16.50 -1.32 -21.56
CA GLY A 107 15.75 -0.72 -22.67
C GLY A 107 14.43 -1.42 -23.01
N LEU A 108 13.93 -2.30 -22.13
CA LEU A 108 12.71 -3.05 -22.35
C LEU A 108 11.47 -2.18 -22.07
N SER A 109 10.94 -1.54 -23.12
CA SER A 109 9.77 -0.66 -23.05
C SER A 109 8.45 -1.44 -22.96
N ALA A 110 7.42 -0.82 -22.39
CA ALA A 110 6.07 -1.38 -22.31
C ALA A 110 5.55 -1.70 -23.73
N GLY A 111 5.31 -2.99 -24.01
CA GLY A 111 4.89 -3.49 -25.33
C GLY A 111 5.92 -4.38 -26.05
N SER A 112 7.15 -4.50 -25.53
CA SER A 112 8.17 -5.43 -26.05
C SER A 112 7.98 -6.89 -25.62
N PHE A 113 7.12 -7.13 -24.62
CA PHE A 113 6.80 -8.47 -24.10
C PHE A 113 5.28 -8.61 -23.92
N VAL A 114 4.80 -9.86 -24.02
CA VAL A 114 3.37 -10.20 -23.90
C VAL A 114 3.22 -11.37 -22.93
N VAL A 115 2.28 -11.23 -22.01
CA VAL A 115 1.91 -12.29 -21.07
C VAL A 115 1.02 -13.31 -21.78
N ARG A 116 1.54 -14.50 -22.07
CA ARG A 116 0.81 -15.55 -22.82
C ARG A 116 -0.16 -16.37 -21.98
N ARG A 117 0.15 -16.57 -20.70
CA ARG A 117 -0.64 -17.44 -19.81
C ARG A 117 -0.48 -16.99 -18.37
N ILE A 118 -1.61 -16.83 -17.69
CA ILE A 118 -1.68 -16.66 -16.25
C ILE A 118 -2.48 -17.84 -15.73
N THR A 119 -1.88 -18.65 -14.85
CA THR A 119 -2.57 -19.76 -14.21
C THR A 119 -2.35 -19.66 -12.72
N ARG A 120 -3.44 -19.44 -11.97
CA ARG A 120 -3.40 -19.52 -10.52
C ARG A 120 -3.22 -20.99 -10.14
N ILE A 121 -2.07 -21.30 -9.57
CA ILE A 121 -1.83 -22.60 -8.95
C ILE A 121 -2.65 -22.67 -7.66
N SER A 122 -3.41 -23.76 -7.48
CA SER A 122 -4.11 -24.01 -6.23
C SER A 122 -3.07 -24.42 -5.17
N GLY A 123 -2.97 -23.61 -4.12
CA GLY A 123 -2.03 -23.83 -3.01
C GLY A 123 -0.82 -22.89 -3.02
N ASN A 124 0.06 -23.07 -2.03
CA ASN A 124 1.26 -22.27 -1.84
C ASN A 124 2.47 -22.97 -2.47
N ALA A 125 2.98 -22.47 -3.60
CA ALA A 125 4.20 -23.01 -4.22
C ALA A 125 5.37 -23.13 -3.22
N TRP A 126 5.55 -22.10 -2.39
CA TRP A 126 6.60 -22.07 -1.37
C TRP A 126 6.38 -23.08 -0.24
N GLY A 127 5.11 -23.35 0.12
CA GLY A 127 4.80 -24.35 1.13
C GLY A 127 5.02 -25.77 0.62
N ASN A 128 4.70 -26.04 -0.65
CA ASN A 128 5.04 -27.30 -1.29
C ASN A 128 6.55 -27.49 -1.42
N ALA A 129 7.29 -26.45 -1.83
CA ALA A 129 8.75 -26.48 -1.92
C ALA A 129 9.42 -26.74 -0.56
N GLY A 130 9.01 -26.02 0.49
CA GLY A 130 9.55 -26.23 1.83
C GLY A 130 9.24 -27.62 2.39
N ARG A 131 8.04 -28.16 2.11
CA ARG A 131 7.70 -29.54 2.47
C ARG A 131 8.57 -30.56 1.75
N THR A 132 8.81 -30.38 0.45
CA THR A 132 9.70 -31.28 -0.31
C THR A 132 11.13 -31.24 0.22
N GLU A 133 11.63 -30.06 0.58
CA GLU A 133 12.96 -29.90 1.18
C GLU A 133 13.04 -30.53 2.59
N CYS A 134 11.99 -30.38 3.39
CA CYS A 134 11.88 -31.03 4.70
C CYS A 134 11.78 -32.56 4.61
N LEU A 135 11.22 -33.11 3.53
CA LEU A 135 11.17 -34.55 3.28
C LEU A 135 12.49 -35.09 2.72
N ASP A 136 13.15 -34.32 1.85
CA ASP A 136 14.43 -34.70 1.23
C ASP A 136 15.58 -34.67 2.24
N SER A 137 15.61 -33.67 3.12
CA SER A 137 16.55 -33.60 4.26
C SER A 137 16.40 -34.75 5.26
N ARG A 138 15.25 -35.45 5.27
CA ARG A 138 14.99 -36.62 6.11
C ARG A 138 15.31 -37.96 5.42
N LYS A 139 15.71 -37.93 4.15
CA LYS A 139 16.02 -39.14 3.37
C LYS A 139 17.46 -39.65 3.55
N PHE A 140 18.22 -39.10 4.48
CA PHE A 140 19.56 -39.55 4.85
C PHE A 140 19.67 -39.71 6.37
#